data_AF-A0A9D7D962-F1
#
_entry.id   AF-A0A9D7D962-F1
#
_cell.length_a   1.000
_cell.length_b   1.000
_cell.length_c   1.000
_cell.angle_alpha   90.00
_cell.angle_beta   90.00
_cell.angle_gamma   90.00
#
_symmetry.space_group_name_H-M   'P 1'
#
loop_
_entity.id
_entity.type
_entity.pdbx_description
1 polymer ?
#
loop_
_entity_poly.entity_id
_entity_poly.type
_entity_poly.pdbx_seq_one_letter_code
_entity_poly.pdbx_strand_id
1 'polypeptide(L)'
;MSELTQLGHAAAIPASPDQARLERAPNPHVGTLYMARFTAPEFTSICPVTAQPDFGVLVLDYAPKDWIVESKSLKLFLQSFRNHGAFHEDCTVGVAKRVVEAIDPIWLRIGGYWNPRGGMPIDVFWQTGAAPDGLWLPDQGVATYRSRG
;
A
#
# COMPACT_ATOMS: atom_id res chain seq x y z
N MET A 1 -24.56 5.31 3.26
CA MET A 1 -23.60 4.34 2.69
C MET A 1 -22.77 5.10 1.66
N SER A 2 -21.44 5.02 1.72
CA SER A 2 -20.57 5.47 0.62
C SER A 2 -20.98 4.68 -0.64
N GLU A 3 -21.44 5.35 -1.69
CA GLU A 3 -21.73 4.68 -2.97
C GLU A 3 -20.41 4.21 -3.58
N LEU A 4 -20.10 2.93 -3.39
CA LEU A 4 -18.93 2.29 -3.97
C LEU A 4 -19.14 2.18 -5.48
N THR A 5 -18.28 2.82 -6.26
CA THR A 5 -18.41 2.84 -7.73
C THR A 5 -17.62 1.72 -8.38
N GLN A 6 -16.63 1.16 -7.68
CA GLN A 6 -15.77 0.10 -8.21
C GLN A 6 -16.20 -1.28 -7.72
N LEU A 7 -16.52 -1.44 -6.43
CA LEU A 7 -16.96 -2.74 -5.89
C LEU A 7 -18.31 -3.15 -6.48
N GLY A 8 -18.47 -4.42 -6.85
CA GLY A 8 -19.69 -4.95 -7.49
C GLY A 8 -19.85 -4.61 -8.98
N HIS A 9 -19.00 -3.76 -9.55
CA HIS A 9 -19.11 -3.29 -10.94
C HIS A 9 -17.89 -3.68 -11.79
N ALA A 10 -18.01 -3.69 -13.11
CA ALA A 10 -16.82 -3.77 -13.97
C ALA A 10 -16.02 -2.46 -13.85
N ALA A 11 -14.72 -2.55 -13.56
CA ALA A 11 -13.84 -1.39 -13.45
C ALA A 11 -12.50 -1.72 -14.12
N ALA A 12 -12.05 -0.84 -15.01
CA ALA A 12 -10.75 -0.98 -15.66
C ALA A 12 -9.61 -0.60 -14.71
N ILE A 13 -8.41 -1.10 -14.97
CA ILE A 13 -7.20 -0.64 -14.29
C ILE A 13 -6.90 0.79 -14.79
N PRO A 14 -6.75 1.78 -13.90
CA PRO A 14 -6.38 3.14 -14.29
C PRO A 14 -5.02 3.19 -15.02
N ALA A 15 -4.84 4.15 -15.92
CA ALA A 15 -3.60 4.28 -16.69
C ALA A 15 -2.40 4.74 -15.85
N SER A 16 -2.65 5.43 -14.72
CA SER A 16 -1.64 5.85 -13.77
C SER A 16 -2.19 5.95 -12.34
N PRO A 17 -1.32 5.99 -11.32
CA PRO A 17 -1.71 6.18 -9.92
C PRO A 17 -2.52 7.45 -9.66
N ASP A 18 -2.24 8.52 -10.38
CA ASP A 18 -2.95 9.80 -10.24
C ASP A 18 -4.41 9.72 -10.72
N GLN A 19 -4.69 8.86 -11.70
CA GLN A 19 -6.03 8.63 -12.22
C GLN A 19 -6.81 7.58 -11.41
N ALA A 20 -6.13 6.83 -10.54
CA ALA A 20 -6.77 5.83 -9.71
C ALA A 20 -7.53 6.47 -8.55
N ARG A 21 -8.72 5.93 -8.27
CA ARG A 21 -9.56 6.37 -7.16
C ARG A 21 -9.55 5.33 -6.05
N LEU A 22 -9.08 5.72 -4.87
CA LEU A 22 -9.29 4.96 -3.65
C LEU A 22 -10.70 5.20 -3.13
N GLU A 23 -11.40 4.12 -2.81
CA GLU A 23 -12.70 4.14 -2.16
C GLU A 23 -12.59 3.66 -0.72
N ARG A 24 -13.59 4.01 0.08
CA ARG A 24 -13.66 3.69 1.49
C ARG A 24 -15.02 3.17 1.87
N ALA A 25 -15.04 2.28 2.86
CA ALA A 25 -16.24 1.74 3.47
C ALA A 25 -16.28 2.10 4.96
N PRO A 26 -17.46 2.18 5.59
CA PRO A 26 -17.57 2.44 7.03
C PRO A 26 -16.81 1.38 7.83
N ASN A 27 -16.08 1.79 8.86
CA ASN A 27 -15.49 0.86 9.83
C ASN A 27 -16.63 0.17 10.61
N PRO A 28 -16.75 -1.18 10.60
CA PRO A 28 -17.79 -1.89 11.34
C PRO A 28 -17.59 -1.87 12.87
N HIS A 29 -16.39 -1.54 13.35
CA HIS A 29 -16.02 -1.53 14.76
C HIS A 29 -15.40 -0.18 15.17
N VAL A 30 -16.12 0.92 14.92
CA VAL A 30 -15.72 2.27 15.35
C VAL A 30 -15.52 2.29 16.87
N GLY A 31 -14.42 2.90 17.32
CA GLY A 31 -14.06 3.00 18.74
C GLY A 31 -13.24 1.80 19.25
N THR A 32 -13.10 0.72 18.49
CA THR A 32 -12.21 -0.39 18.82
C THR A 32 -10.86 -0.20 18.13
N LEU A 33 -9.77 -0.24 18.91
CA LEU A 33 -8.42 -0.22 18.36
C LEU A 33 -8.06 -1.61 17.83
N TYR A 34 -7.90 -1.73 16.51
CA TYR A 34 -7.42 -2.93 15.84
C TYR A 34 -6.54 -2.57 14.64
N MET A 35 -5.75 -3.53 14.15
CA MET A 35 -4.93 -3.36 12.95
C MET A 35 -5.49 -4.21 11.81
N ALA A 36 -5.60 -3.64 10.61
CA ALA A 36 -5.81 -4.36 9.36
C ALA A 36 -4.53 -4.32 8.51
N ARG A 37 -4.22 -5.44 7.83
CA ARG A 37 -3.04 -5.58 6.96
C ARG A 37 -3.46 -5.92 5.53
N PHE A 38 -2.93 -5.18 4.57
CA PHE A 38 -2.90 -5.59 3.17
C PHE A 38 -1.46 -5.99 2.81
N THR A 39 -1.29 -7.20 2.28
CA THR A 39 -0.03 -7.65 1.68
C THR A 39 -0.23 -7.72 0.18
N ALA A 40 0.56 -6.96 -0.57
CA ALA A 40 0.57 -6.94 -2.03
C ALA A 40 1.90 -7.52 -2.52
N PRO A 41 2.01 -8.86 -2.65
CA PRO A 41 3.25 -9.52 -3.04
C PRO A 41 3.60 -9.38 -4.52
N GLU A 42 2.68 -8.85 -5.33
CA GLU A 42 2.80 -8.71 -6.78
C GLU A 42 2.94 -7.24 -7.21
N PHE A 43 3.44 -6.36 -6.33
CA PHE A 43 3.59 -4.95 -6.67
C PHE A 43 4.71 -4.76 -7.70
N THR A 44 4.45 -3.92 -8.70
CA THR A 44 5.42 -3.62 -9.75
C THR A 44 5.23 -2.21 -10.29
N SER A 45 6.34 -1.57 -10.64
CA SER A 45 6.42 -0.27 -11.30
C SER A 45 7.56 -0.25 -12.31
N ILE A 46 7.75 0.88 -13.02
CA ILE A 46 8.86 1.06 -13.94
C ILE A 46 9.92 1.97 -13.30
N CYS A 47 11.20 1.60 -13.44
CA CYS A 47 12.30 2.49 -13.08
C CYS A 47 12.29 3.70 -14.04
N PRO A 48 12.18 4.95 -13.55
CA PRO A 48 12.05 6.13 -14.41
C PRO A 48 13.32 6.40 -15.25
N VAL A 49 14.47 5.86 -14.85
CA VAL A 49 15.75 6.05 -15.54
C VAL A 49 15.99 4.99 -16.60
N THR A 50 15.72 3.72 -16.30
CA THR A 50 16.12 2.59 -17.17
C THR A 50 14.96 1.96 -17.94
N ALA A 51 13.72 2.36 -17.64
CA ALA A 51 12.49 1.75 -18.15
C ALA A 51 12.33 0.25 -17.85
N GLN A 52 13.19 -0.32 -17.01
CA GLN A 52 13.07 -1.72 -16.59
C GLN A 52 12.02 -1.84 -15.48
N PRO A 53 11.26 -2.94 -15.44
CA PRO A 53 10.31 -3.19 -14.37
C PRO A 53 11.03 -3.45 -13.04
N ASP A 54 10.47 -2.88 -11.98
CA ASP A 54 10.77 -3.16 -10.59
C ASP A 54 9.66 -3.98 -9.97
N PHE A 55 10.01 -4.86 -9.04
CA PHE A 55 9.08 -5.72 -8.33
C PHE A 55 9.35 -5.62 -6.85
N GLY A 56 8.29 -5.70 -6.05
CA GLY A 56 8.41 -5.72 -4.61
C GLY A 56 7.15 -6.23 -3.93
N VAL A 57 7.27 -6.42 -2.62
CA VAL A 57 6.14 -6.71 -1.73
C VAL A 57 5.83 -5.44 -0.96
N LEU A 58 4.60 -4.92 -1.11
CA LEU A 58 4.13 -3.85 -0.22
C LEU A 58 3.30 -4.46 0.91
N VAL A 59 3.61 -4.08 2.15
CA VAL A 59 2.84 -4.44 3.34
C VAL A 59 2.31 -3.17 3.98
N LEU A 60 1.00 -2.99 3.97
CA LEU A 60 0.29 -1.84 4.51
C LEU A 60 -0.48 -2.25 5.76
N ASP A 61 -0.04 -1.77 6.92
CA ASP A 61 -0.69 -1.94 8.21
C ASP A 61 -1.38 -0.64 8.59
N TYR A 62 -2.63 -0.69 9.05
CA TYR A 62 -3.29 0.51 9.56
C TYR A 62 -4.29 0.20 10.66
N ALA A 63 -4.45 1.16 11.57
CA ALA A 63 -5.51 1.20 12.56
C ALA A 63 -6.60 2.17 12.07
N PRO A 64 -7.80 1.66 11.68
CA PRO A 64 -8.85 2.52 11.14
C PRO A 64 -9.48 3.41 12.20
N LYS A 65 -10.05 4.52 11.73
CA LYS A 65 -10.91 5.42 12.51
C LYS A 65 -12.37 5.17 12.13
N ASP A 66 -12.97 6.05 11.34
CA ASP A 66 -14.36 5.93 10.89
C ASP A 66 -14.48 5.12 9.59
N TRP A 67 -13.37 4.98 8.86
CA TRP A 67 -13.34 4.38 7.53
C TRP A 67 -12.27 3.31 7.40
N ILE A 68 -12.55 2.31 6.56
CA ILE A 68 -11.61 1.29 6.10
C ILE A 68 -11.39 1.44 4.59
N VAL A 69 -10.22 1.01 4.11
CA VAL A 69 -9.91 1.01 2.67
C VAL A 69 -10.75 -0.06 1.97
N GLU A 70 -11.40 0.29 0.87
CA GLU A 70 -12.09 -0.69 0.03
C GLU A 70 -11.07 -1.47 -0.81
N SER A 71 -11.05 -2.80 -0.67
CA SER A 71 -9.96 -3.65 -1.14
C SER A 71 -9.84 -3.71 -2.67
N LYS A 72 -10.93 -3.61 -3.42
CA LYS A 72 -10.88 -3.60 -4.89
C LYS A 72 -10.26 -2.30 -5.41
N SER A 73 -10.63 -1.15 -4.85
CA SER A 73 -10.08 0.14 -5.21
C SER A 73 -8.58 0.22 -4.88
N LEU A 74 -8.15 -0.35 -3.74
CA LEU A 74 -6.74 -0.49 -3.41
C LEU A 74 -6.01 -1.36 -4.43
N LYS A 75 -6.58 -2.51 -4.80
CA LYS A 75 -6.00 -3.37 -5.84
C LYS A 75 -5.83 -2.63 -7.17
N LEU A 76 -6.87 -1.92 -7.63
CA LEU A 76 -6.84 -1.17 -8.90
C LEU A 76 -5.82 -0.02 -8.84
N PHE A 77 -5.72 0.67 -7.70
CA PHE A 77 -4.69 1.67 -7.44
C PHE A 77 -3.29 1.07 -7.53
N LEU A 78 -2.99 -0.02 -6.81
CA LEU A 78 -1.68 -0.66 -6.86
C LEU A 78 -1.35 -1.18 -8.27
N GLN A 79 -2.32 -1.73 -8.99
CA GLN A 79 -2.13 -2.20 -10.37
C GLN A 79 -1.85 -1.05 -11.37
N SER A 80 -2.29 0.17 -11.10
CA SER A 80 -2.04 1.33 -11.96
C SER A 80 -0.56 1.76 -11.98
N PHE A 81 0.27 1.28 -11.06
CA PHE A 81 1.72 1.51 -11.06
C PHE A 81 2.46 0.71 -12.12
N ARG A 82 1.86 -0.36 -12.68
CA ARG A 82 2.55 -1.34 -13.53
C ARG A 82 3.37 -0.75 -14.67
N ASN A 83 2.86 0.32 -15.29
CA ASN A 83 3.52 1.02 -16.39
C ASN A 83 3.91 2.47 -16.02
N HIS A 84 3.91 2.79 -14.73
CA HIS A 84 4.22 4.11 -14.21
C HIS A 84 5.69 4.18 -13.75
N GLY A 85 6.37 5.24 -14.18
CA GLY A 85 7.77 5.49 -13.83
C GLY A 85 7.89 6.20 -12.47
N ALA A 86 8.37 5.49 -11.44
CA ALA A 86 8.57 6.07 -10.11
C ALA A 86 9.69 5.36 -9.34
N PHE A 87 10.35 6.09 -8.44
CA PHE A 87 11.34 5.52 -7.53
C PHE A 87 10.68 4.65 -6.45
N HIS A 88 11.43 3.74 -5.85
CA HIS A 88 10.92 2.80 -4.83
C HIS A 88 10.35 3.56 -3.63
N GLU A 89 11.01 4.65 -3.25
CA GLU A 89 10.62 5.54 -2.16
C GLU A 89 9.30 6.24 -2.45
N ASP A 90 9.14 6.78 -3.67
CA ASP A 90 7.94 7.50 -4.08
C ASP A 90 6.75 6.56 -4.22
N CYS A 91 6.93 5.38 -4.83
CA CYS A 91 5.94 4.31 -4.85
C CYS A 91 5.48 3.95 -3.43
N THR A 92 6.42 3.64 -2.54
CA THR A 92 6.11 3.11 -1.21
C THR A 92 5.43 4.17 -0.33
N VAL A 93 6.04 5.35 -0.19
CA VAL A 93 5.50 6.42 0.66
C VAL A 93 4.26 7.05 0.03
N GLY A 94 4.22 7.19 -1.29
CA GLY A 94 3.09 7.75 -2.02
C GLY A 94 1.82 6.90 -1.88
N VAL A 95 1.94 5.58 -1.96
CA VAL A 95 0.81 4.66 -1.69
C VAL A 95 0.24 4.88 -0.30
N ALA A 96 1.09 4.95 0.72
CA ALA A 96 0.66 5.16 2.09
C ALA A 96 -0.02 6.52 2.30
N LYS A 97 0.54 7.60 1.75
CA LYS A 97 -0.05 8.95 1.82
C LYS A 97 -1.44 9.01 1.16
N ARG A 98 -1.59 8.40 -0.02
CA ARG A 98 -2.89 8.31 -0.72
C ARG A 98 -3.93 7.55 0.09
N VAL A 99 -3.52 6.50 0.81
CA VAL A 99 -4.42 5.78 1.73
C VAL A 99 -4.78 6.63 2.94
N VAL A 100 -3.80 7.33 3.55
CA VAL A 100 -4.07 8.25 4.67
C VAL A 100 -5.10 9.32 4.27
N GLU A 101 -4.93 9.94 3.11
CA GLU A 101 -5.88 10.92 2.56
C GLU A 101 -7.28 10.32 2.35
N ALA A 102 -7.35 9.07 1.88
CA ALA A 102 -8.62 8.41 1.60
C ALA A 102 -9.42 8.11 2.88
N ILE A 103 -8.76 7.66 3.97
CA ILE A 103 -9.48 7.08 5.13
C ILE A 103 -9.24 7.76 6.48
N ASP A 104 -8.30 8.72 6.60
CA ASP A 104 -7.94 9.38 7.88
C ASP A 104 -7.78 8.38 9.05
N PRO A 105 -6.83 7.41 8.93
CA PRO A 105 -6.68 6.37 9.94
C PRO A 105 -6.08 6.94 11.23
N ILE A 106 -6.30 6.26 12.35
CA ILE A 106 -5.63 6.60 13.62
C ILE A 106 -4.12 6.47 13.47
N TRP A 107 -3.68 5.42 12.77
CA TRP A 107 -2.28 5.13 12.52
C TRP A 107 -2.11 4.28 11.27
N LEU A 108 -0.98 4.43 10.57
CA LEU A 108 -0.64 3.62 9.40
C LEU A 108 0.87 3.45 9.30
N ARG A 109 1.31 2.25 8.89
CA ARG A 109 2.68 1.91 8.51
C ARG A 109 2.69 1.18 7.16
N ILE A 110 3.68 1.48 6.35
CA ILE A 110 3.99 0.74 5.13
C ILE A 110 5.43 0.24 5.16
N GLY A 111 5.65 -0.96 4.64
CA GLY A 111 6.96 -1.47 4.24
C GLY A 111 6.91 -1.86 2.77
N GLY A 112 7.86 -1.37 1.99
CA GLY A 112 8.11 -1.81 0.62
C GLY A 112 9.40 -2.61 0.60
N TYR A 113 9.29 -3.90 0.31
CA TYR A 113 10.41 -4.83 0.23
C TYR A 113 10.72 -5.08 -1.24
N TRP A 114 11.79 -4.49 -1.73
CA TRP A 114 12.04 -4.41 -3.17
C TRP A 114 13.07 -5.44 -3.63
N ASN A 115 12.81 -6.03 -4.79
CA ASN A 115 13.78 -6.95 -5.40
C ASN A 115 15.07 -6.20 -5.75
N PRO A 116 16.23 -6.84 -5.59
CA PRO A 116 17.51 -6.17 -5.71
C PRO A 116 17.82 -5.75 -7.15
N ARG A 117 18.44 -4.57 -7.30
CA ARG A 117 19.18 -4.18 -8.51
C ARG A 117 20.67 -4.20 -8.21
N GLY A 118 21.45 -4.89 -9.05
CA GLY A 118 22.88 -5.07 -8.81
C GLY A 118 23.20 -5.81 -7.51
N GLY A 119 22.28 -6.67 -7.03
CA GLY A 119 22.43 -7.39 -5.76
C GLY A 119 22.08 -6.59 -4.51
N MET A 120 21.55 -5.36 -4.65
CA MET A 120 21.18 -4.50 -3.52
C MET A 120 19.67 -4.21 -3.54
N PRO A 121 18.89 -4.69 -2.54
CA PRO A 121 17.50 -4.26 -2.35
C PRO A 121 17.46 -2.84 -1.77
N ILE A 122 16.38 -2.13 -2.03
CA ILE A 122 16.08 -0.83 -1.40
C ILE A 122 14.77 -1.00 -0.65
N ASP A 123 14.84 -1.49 0.59
CA ASP A 123 13.64 -1.61 1.42
C ASP A 123 13.27 -0.25 2.01
N VAL A 124 12.01 0.15 1.87
CA VAL A 124 11.50 1.46 2.27
C VAL A 124 10.44 1.30 3.34
N PHE A 125 10.60 2.01 4.46
CA PHE A 125 9.67 1.94 5.58
C PHE A 125 9.18 3.34 5.96
N TRP A 126 7.89 3.48 6.20
CA TRP A 126 7.30 4.73 6.66
C TRP A 126 6.06 4.48 7.53
N GLN A 127 5.79 5.39 8.46
CA GLN A 127 4.58 5.39 9.27
C GLN A 127 4.15 6.81 9.62
N THR A 128 2.86 7.01 9.92
CA THR A 128 2.29 8.33 10.24
C THR A 128 2.77 8.92 11.56
N GLY A 129 3.22 8.07 12.49
CA GLY A 129 3.69 8.46 13.82
C GLY A 129 4.00 7.24 14.68
N ALA A 130 4.13 7.45 15.99
CA ALA A 130 4.22 6.36 16.95
C ALA A 130 2.95 5.48 16.89
N ALA A 131 3.12 4.16 17.00
CA ALA A 131 1.98 3.26 17.08
C ALA A 131 1.16 3.57 18.35
N PRO A 132 -0.18 3.59 18.31
CA PRO A 132 -1.01 3.81 19.49
C PRO A 132 -0.73 2.79 20.58
N ASP A 133 -0.73 3.24 21.83
CA ASP A 133 -0.60 2.35 22.98
C ASP A 133 -1.69 1.28 22.97
N GLY A 134 -1.29 0.03 23.17
CA GLY A 134 -2.18 -1.13 23.14
C GLY A 134 -2.54 -1.66 21.75
N LEU A 135 -2.06 -1.05 20.66
CA LEU A 135 -2.22 -1.63 19.33
C LEU A 135 -1.38 -2.91 19.20
N TRP A 136 -2.02 -4.04 18.93
CA TRP A 136 -1.31 -5.26 18.57
C TRP A 136 -0.68 -5.12 17.18
N LEU A 137 0.65 -4.99 17.13
CA LEU A 137 1.40 -4.74 15.91
C LEU A 137 2.40 -5.87 15.62
N PRO A 138 2.03 -6.87 14.81
CA PRO A 138 2.94 -7.94 14.46
C PRO A 138 4.03 -7.46 13.49
N ASP A 139 5.15 -8.19 13.45
CA ASP A 139 6.15 -8.06 12.41
C ASP A 139 5.51 -8.23 11.01
N GLN A 140 6.07 -7.58 10.00
CA GLN A 140 5.53 -7.66 8.64
C GLN A 140 5.77 -9.03 7.98
N GLY A 141 6.73 -9.80 8.47
CA GLY A 141 6.94 -11.19 8.09
C GLY A 141 7.51 -11.37 6.68
N VAL A 142 7.94 -10.28 6.03
CA VAL A 142 8.61 -10.34 4.73
C VAL A 142 10.11 -10.53 4.97
N ALA A 143 10.64 -11.65 4.49
CA ALA A 143 12.07 -11.90 4.57
C ALA A 143 12.83 -10.89 3.69
N THR A 144 13.82 -10.22 4.27
CA THR A 144 14.75 -9.40 3.50
C THR A 144 15.50 -10.26 2.49
N TYR A 145 15.87 -9.67 1.35
CA TYR A 145 16.69 -10.37 0.36
C TYR A 145 17.94 -10.97 1.03
N ARG A 146 18.20 -12.23 0.71
CA ARG A 146 19.43 -12.93 1.07
C ARG A 146 20.09 -13.38 -0.22
N SER A 147 21.40 -13.14 -0.35
CA SER A 147 22.19 -13.75 -1.42
C SER A 147 22.11 -15.27 -1.34
N ARG A 148 22.54 -15.96 -2.39
CA ARG A 148 22.69 -17.41 -2.33
C ARG A 148 23.67 -17.76 -1.21
N GLY A 149 23.14 -18.30 -0.11
CA GLY A 149 23.88 -19.02 0.92
C GLY A 149 23.93 -20.50 0.56
#